data_AF-A0A2M7EC39-F1
#
_entry.id   AF-A0A2M7EC39-F1
#
_cell.length_a   1.000
_cell.length_b   1.000
_cell.length_c   1.000
_cell.angle_alpha   90.00
_cell.angle_beta   90.00
_cell.angle_gamma   90.00
#
_symmetry.space_group_name_H-M   'P 1'
#
loop_
_entity.id
_entity.type
_entity.pdbx_description
1 polymer ?
#
loop_
_entity_poly.entity_id
_entity_poly.type
_entity_poly.pdbx_seq_one_letter_code
_entity_poly.pdbx_strand_id
1 'polypeptide(L)'
;MCHFDKKSPIPNWAIERETFSSITRTSQELSIVYPQEKIPGGVLFEKDWRAFRLESTVDMYSVGIIASLSKPLAEAGISIFNISTYETNYILVEEKNLAKAKKILSAFCNIK
;
A
#
# COMPACT_ATOMS: atom_id res chain seq x y z
N MET A 1 8.29 -3.01 -0.58
CA MET A 1 7.68 -4.36 -0.54
C MET A 1 8.79 -5.39 -0.66
N CYS A 2 8.94 -6.23 0.35
CA CYS A 2 9.94 -7.30 0.42
C CYS A 2 9.30 -8.62 -0.04
N HIS A 3 10.09 -9.45 -0.71
CA HIS A 3 9.71 -10.81 -1.11
C HIS A 3 10.57 -11.84 -0.37
N PHE A 4 9.92 -12.88 0.14
CA PHE A 4 10.56 -14.03 0.76
C PHE A 4 9.92 -15.33 0.28
N ASP A 5 10.63 -16.45 0.47
CA ASP A 5 10.09 -17.77 0.18
C ASP A 5 8.86 -18.07 1.06
N LYS A 6 7.92 -18.86 0.52
CA LYS A 6 6.67 -19.26 1.20
C LYS A 6 6.85 -19.98 2.53
N LYS A 7 8.02 -20.56 2.81
CA LYS A 7 8.35 -21.20 4.09
C LYS A 7 9.22 -20.33 4.99
N SER A 8 9.72 -19.19 4.51
CA SER A 8 10.50 -18.27 5.34
C SER A 8 9.66 -17.82 6.54
N PRO A 9 10.23 -17.80 7.76
CA PRO A 9 9.54 -17.24 8.92
C PRO A 9 9.27 -15.75 8.69
N ILE A 10 8.28 -15.20 9.39
CA ILE A 10 8.08 -13.74 9.41
C ILE A 10 9.26 -13.13 10.17
N PRO A 11 10.02 -12.19 9.58
CA PRO A 11 11.14 -11.57 10.28
C PRO A 11 10.70 -10.76 11.50
N ASN A 12 11.49 -10.79 12.58
CA ASN A 12 11.15 -10.10 13.84
C ASN A 12 11.01 -8.58 13.70
N TRP A 13 11.73 -7.96 12.76
CA TRP A 13 11.58 -6.51 12.49
C TRP A 13 10.23 -6.17 11.83
N ALA A 14 9.59 -7.12 11.13
CA ALA A 14 8.32 -6.87 10.43
C ALA A 14 7.09 -6.87 11.37
N ILE A 15 7.26 -7.32 12.62
CA ILE A 15 6.17 -7.47 13.62
C ILE A 15 6.16 -6.38 14.69
N GLU A 16 6.95 -5.32 14.53
CA GLU A 16 6.94 -4.15 15.44
C GLU A 16 5.57 -3.44 15.42
N ARG A 17 4.98 -3.21 16.60
CA ARG A 17 3.57 -2.82 16.77
C ARG A 17 3.23 -1.38 16.38
N GLU A 18 4.21 -0.48 16.32
CA GLU A 18 3.99 0.96 16.09
C GLU A 18 4.31 1.39 14.65
N THR A 19 4.36 0.43 13.73
CA THR A 19 4.75 0.67 12.34
C THR A 19 3.66 0.14 11.41
N PHE A 20 3.38 0.86 10.32
CA PHE A 20 2.56 0.33 9.24
C PHE A 20 3.19 -0.96 8.71
N SER A 21 2.48 -2.09 8.79
CA SER A 21 2.95 -3.38 8.31
C SER A 21 1.80 -4.14 7.68
N SER A 22 2.03 -4.68 6.48
CA SER A 22 1.13 -5.64 5.85
C SER A 22 1.93 -6.88 5.49
N ILE A 23 1.54 -8.02 6.07
CA ILE A 23 2.22 -9.30 5.92
C ILE A 23 1.25 -10.27 5.27
N THR A 24 1.56 -10.70 4.06
CA THR A 24 0.72 -11.62 3.29
C THR A 24 1.51 -12.87 2.96
N ARG A 25 1.02 -14.03 3.37
CA ARG A 25 1.56 -15.33 2.96
C ARG A 25 0.59 -16.02 2.02
N THR A 26 1.10 -16.47 0.90
CA THR A 26 0.37 -17.28 -0.07
C THR A 26 1.00 -18.68 -0.14
N SER A 27 0.46 -19.56 -0.99
CA SER A 27 1.09 -20.84 -1.30
C SER A 27 2.38 -20.70 -2.12
N GLN A 28 2.71 -19.49 -2.58
CA GLN A 28 3.85 -19.20 -3.45
C GLN A 28 4.94 -18.40 -2.74
N GLU A 29 4.58 -17.49 -1.84
CA GLU A 29 5.54 -16.53 -1.27
C GLU A 29 5.11 -15.98 0.10
N LEU A 30 6.01 -15.21 0.70
CA LEU A 30 5.74 -14.27 1.77
C LEU A 30 6.07 -12.86 1.28
N SER A 31 5.06 -11.99 1.21
CA SER A 31 5.19 -10.57 0.86
C SER A 31 5.02 -9.70 2.10
N ILE A 32 5.90 -8.73 2.28
CA ILE A 32 5.87 -7.78 3.41
C ILE A 32 5.95 -6.35 2.89
N VAL A 33 4.94 -5.54 3.21
CA VAL A 33 4.97 -4.09 3.00
C VAL A 33 5.31 -3.44 4.34
N TYR A 34 6.41 -2.70 4.35
CA TYR A 34 7.03 -2.12 5.54
C TYR A 34 7.75 -0.82 5.17
N PRO A 35 7.93 0.15 6.08
CA PRO A 35 8.64 1.38 5.78
C PRO A 35 10.10 1.13 5.45
N GLN A 36 10.55 1.67 4.32
CA GLN A 36 11.83 1.32 3.73
C GLN A 36 13.03 1.66 4.62
N GLU A 37 12.91 2.72 5.40
CA GLU A 37 13.91 3.20 6.35
C GLU A 37 14.13 2.26 7.55
N LYS A 38 13.18 1.36 7.81
CA LYS A 38 13.24 0.37 8.88
C LYS A 38 13.64 -1.03 8.40
N ILE A 39 13.80 -1.22 7.09
CA ILE A 39 14.22 -2.52 6.53
C ILE A 39 15.74 -2.68 6.75
N PRO A 40 16.20 -3.79 7.37
CA PRO A 40 17.63 -4.00 7.59
C PRO A 40 18.40 -4.21 6.28
N GLY A 41 19.70 -3.92 6.31
CA GLY A 41 20.59 -4.14 5.18
C GLY A 41 20.60 -5.60 4.72
N GLY A 42 20.75 -5.81 3.41
CA GLY A 42 20.79 -7.13 2.79
C GLY A 42 19.43 -7.71 2.40
N VAL A 43 18.32 -7.05 2.75
CA VAL A 43 16.98 -7.39 2.25
C VAL A 43 16.75 -6.69 0.92
N LEU A 44 16.38 -7.45 -0.12
CA LEU A 44 15.93 -6.89 -1.39
C LEU A 44 14.45 -6.52 -1.30
N PHE A 45 14.10 -5.32 -1.75
CA PHE A 45 12.73 -4.84 -1.73
C PHE A 45 12.47 -3.79 -2.82
N GLU A 46 11.21 -3.74 -3.25
CA GLU A 46 10.68 -2.62 -4.04
C GLU A 46 10.52 -1.39 -3.15
N LYS A 47 11.14 -0.29 -3.56
CA LYS A 47 11.27 0.94 -2.77
C LYS A 47 10.41 2.08 -3.31
N ASP A 48 10.39 3.18 -2.58
CA ASP A 48 9.84 4.46 -3.00
C ASP A 48 8.34 4.38 -3.33
N TRP A 49 7.57 3.71 -2.47
CA TRP A 49 6.11 3.70 -2.50
C TRP A 49 5.54 4.63 -1.42
N ARG A 50 4.44 5.30 -1.73
CA ARG A 50 3.71 6.18 -0.81
C ARG A 50 2.28 5.70 -0.64
N ALA A 51 1.84 5.60 0.61
CA ALA A 51 0.50 5.15 0.95
C ALA A 51 -0.44 6.35 1.17
N PHE A 52 -1.60 6.30 0.53
CA PHE A 52 -2.77 7.07 0.91
C PHE A 52 -3.67 6.19 1.78
N ARG A 53 -4.07 6.67 2.96
CA ARG A 53 -5.06 6.02 3.82
C ARG A 53 -6.43 6.63 3.53
N LEU A 54 -7.44 5.79 3.31
CA LEU A 54 -8.82 6.27 3.25
C LEU A 54 -9.30 6.61 4.68
N GLU A 55 -9.93 7.76 4.87
CA GLU A 55 -10.49 8.12 6.18
C GLU A 55 -11.72 7.26 6.49
N SER A 56 -11.83 6.84 7.76
CA SER A 56 -12.80 5.85 8.25
C SER A 56 -14.27 6.28 8.20
N THR A 57 -14.55 7.53 7.85
CA THR A 57 -15.92 8.03 7.64
C THR A 57 -16.47 7.63 6.27
N VAL A 58 -15.61 7.17 5.36
CA VAL A 58 -16.02 6.53 4.11
C VAL A 58 -16.52 5.13 4.48
N ASP A 59 -17.79 4.84 4.20
CA ASP A 59 -18.36 3.50 4.40
C ASP A 59 -17.46 2.47 3.73
N MET A 60 -16.74 1.68 4.52
CA MET A 60 -15.75 0.71 4.05
C MET A 60 -16.39 -0.37 3.16
N TYR A 61 -17.72 -0.53 3.27
CA TYR A 61 -18.52 -1.45 2.47
C TYR A 61 -19.15 -0.76 1.25
N SER A 62 -18.83 0.51 0.99
CA SER A 62 -19.29 1.20 -0.20
C SER A 62 -18.74 0.51 -1.44
N VAL A 63 -19.65 -0.19 -2.12
CA VAL A 63 -19.35 -0.87 -3.38
C VAL A 63 -18.76 0.15 -4.35
N GLY A 64 -17.60 -0.18 -4.91
CA GLY A 64 -16.95 0.64 -5.93
C GLY A 64 -15.98 1.70 -5.43
N ILE A 65 -15.72 1.85 -4.13
CA ILE A 65 -14.74 2.83 -3.64
C ILE A 65 -13.32 2.60 -4.20
N ILE A 66 -12.89 1.35 -4.32
CA ILE A 66 -11.58 1.04 -4.94
C ILE A 66 -11.63 1.32 -6.44
N ALA A 67 -12.77 1.10 -7.10
CA ALA A 67 -12.93 1.41 -8.52
C ALA A 67 -12.90 2.92 -8.79
N SER A 68 -13.55 3.73 -7.95
CA SER A 68 -13.57 5.19 -8.09
C SER A 68 -12.19 5.82 -7.90
N LEU A 69 -11.32 5.19 -7.11
CA LEU A 69 -9.94 5.61 -6.92
C LEU A 69 -8.98 5.08 -8.00
N SER A 70 -9.10 3.79 -8.32
CA SER A 70 -8.17 3.10 -9.24
C SER A 70 -8.37 3.49 -10.69
N LYS A 71 -9.61 3.70 -11.15
CA LYS A 71 -9.91 4.03 -12.55
C LYS A 71 -9.20 5.31 -13.02
N PRO A 72 -9.34 6.48 -12.38
CA PRO A 72 -8.68 7.70 -12.85
C PRO A 72 -7.14 7.64 -12.74
N LEU A 73 -6.61 6.89 -11.78
CA LEU A 73 -5.17 6.65 -11.67
C LEU A 73 -4.66 5.78 -12.83
N ALA A 74 -5.40 4.72 -13.17
CA ALA A 74 -5.07 3.84 -14.30
C ALA A 74 -5.16 4.58 -15.65
N GLU A 75 -6.20 5.40 -15.86
CA GLU A 75 -6.34 6.26 -17.05
C GLU A 75 -5.15 7.23 -17.20
N ALA A 76 -4.52 7.62 -16.09
CA ALA A 76 -3.32 8.44 -16.07
C ALA A 76 -2.01 7.64 -16.15
N GLY A 77 -2.07 6.32 -16.33
CA GLY A 77 -0.90 5.43 -16.39
C GLY A 77 -0.19 5.24 -15.05
N ILE A 78 -0.89 5.40 -13.93
CA ILE A 78 -0.35 5.23 -12.57
C ILE A 78 -0.78 3.87 -12.05
N SER A 79 0.18 2.96 -11.89
CA SER A 79 -0.03 1.70 -11.19
C SER A 79 -0.32 1.94 -9.71
N ILE A 80 -1.22 1.13 -9.15
CA ILE A 80 -1.55 1.16 -7.74
C ILE A 80 -1.28 -0.20 -7.09
N PHE A 81 -1.02 -0.15 -5.78
CA PHE A 81 -1.03 -1.32 -4.92
C PHE A 81 -2.02 -1.08 -3.78
N ASN A 82 -3.10 -1.87 -3.73
CA ASN A 82 -4.15 -1.71 -2.73
C ASN A 82 -3.98 -2.71 -1.57
N ILE A 83 -4.08 -2.21 -0.34
CA ILE A 83 -4.12 -3.01 0.88
C ILE A 83 -5.43 -2.72 1.60
N SER A 84 -6.32 -3.71 1.64
CA SER A 84 -7.53 -3.66 2.46
C SER A 84 -7.22 -4.15 3.87
N THR A 85 -7.72 -3.43 4.88
CA THR A 85 -7.71 -3.86 6.29
C THR A 85 -9.13 -3.94 6.82
N TYR A 86 -9.29 -4.33 8.08
CA TYR A 86 -10.60 -4.32 8.75
C TYR A 86 -11.14 -2.89 8.98
N GLU A 87 -10.27 -1.88 9.09
CA GLU A 87 -10.70 -0.52 9.39
C GLU A 87 -10.86 0.35 8.14
N THR A 88 -9.99 0.14 7.14
CA THR A 88 -9.94 1.00 5.96
C THR A 88 -9.13 0.35 4.84
N ASN A 89 -8.99 1.06 3.72
CA ASN A 89 -8.09 0.69 2.64
C ASN A 89 -6.91 1.68 2.56
N TYR A 90 -5.80 1.17 2.06
CA TYR A 90 -4.62 1.93 1.69
C TYR A 90 -4.36 1.73 0.21
N ILE A 91 -4.18 2.84 -0.52
CA ILE A 91 -3.75 2.81 -1.92
C ILE A 91 -2.33 3.35 -1.96
N LEU A 92 -1.41 2.53 -2.44
CA LEU A 92 -0.02 2.90 -2.62
C LEU A 92 0.25 3.24 -4.07
N VAL A 93 1.05 4.29 -4.29
CA VAL A 93 1.59 4.69 -5.60
C VAL A 93 3.11 4.84 -5.49
N GLU A 94 3.82 4.70 -6.60
CA GLU A 94 5.24 5.03 -6.65
C GLU A 94 5.46 6.53 -6.38
N GLU A 95 6.54 6.89 -5.68
CA GLU A 95 6.89 8.25 -5.28
C GLU A 95 6.99 9.19 -6.49
N LYS A 96 7.56 8.70 -7.59
CA LYS A 96 7.66 9.44 -8.86
C LYS A 96 6.29 9.89 -9.39
N ASN A 97 5.21 9.19 -9.03
CA ASN A 97 3.85 9.48 -9.43
C ASN A 97 3.05 10.24 -8.36
N LEU A 98 3.62 10.49 -7.17
CA LEU A 98 2.90 11.04 -6.02
C LEU A 98 2.21 12.37 -6.35
N ALA A 99 2.95 13.33 -6.94
CA ALA A 99 2.40 14.65 -7.26
C ALA A 99 1.24 14.56 -8.26
N LYS A 100 1.37 13.70 -9.28
CA LYS A 100 0.34 13.46 -10.28
C LYS A 100 -0.88 12.77 -9.68
N ALA A 101 -0.66 11.75 -8.85
CA ALA A 101 -1.72 11.04 -8.13
C ALA A 101 -2.50 11.98 -7.22
N LYS A 102 -1.81 12.83 -6.44
CA LYS A 102 -2.46 13.86 -5.62
C LYS A 102 -3.34 14.77 -6.45
N LYS A 103 -2.83 15.32 -7.55
CA LYS A 103 -3.60 16.19 -8.45
C LYS A 103 -4.89 15.51 -8.96
N ILE A 104 -4.80 14.25 -9.35
CA ILE A 104 -5.94 13.47 -9.86
C ILE A 104 -6.97 13.22 -8.76
N LEU A 105 -6.52 12.70 -7.61
CA LEU A 105 -7.40 12.34 -6.50
C LEU A 105 -8.07 13.59 -5.88
N SER A 106 -7.35 14.71 -5.80
CA SER A 106 -7.89 15.99 -5.30
C SER A 106 -9.06 16.55 -6.14
N ALA A 107 -9.32 16.02 -7.33
CA ALA A 107 -10.48 16.43 -8.13
C ALA A 107 -11.82 15.95 -7.53
N PHE A 108 -11.80 14.94 -6.66
CA PHE A 108 -13.02 14.33 -6.12
C PHE A 108 -12.92 13.86 -4.66
N CYS A 109 -11.74 13.96 -4.02
CA CYS A 109 -11.59 13.78 -2.59
C CYS A 109 -10.63 14.81 -1.98
N ASN A 110 -10.69 14.98 -0.66
CA ASN A 110 -9.72 15.83 0.04
C ASN A 110 -8.47 15.02 0.41
N ILE A 111 -7.29 15.59 0.17
CA ILE A 111 -6.01 14.98 0.54
C ILE A 111 -5.38 15.82 1.65
N LYS A 112 -5.18 15.21 2.82
CA LYS A 112 -4.50 15.82 3.96
C LYS A 112 -3.00 15.56 3.90
#